data_AF-A0A101WEK5-F1
#
_entry.id   AF-A0A101WEK5-F1
#
_cell.length_a   1.000
_cell.length_b   1.000
_cell.length_c   1.000
_cell.angle_alpha   90.00
_cell.angle_beta   90.00
_cell.angle_gamma   90.00
#
_symmetry.space_group_name_H-M   'P 1'
#
loop_
_entity.id
_entity.type
_entity.pdbx_description
1 polymer ?
#
loop_
_entity_poly.entity_id
_entity_poly.type
_entity_poly.pdbx_seq_one_letter_code
_entity_poly.pdbx_strand_id
1 'polypeptide(L)'
;MLKNYRKTMLLAVIFVTVFFFTFPDAAFAEDIASSKIFTGSMKLFEDLGKALMIAGPVAGVPILAYFWLRRGAADEMDQKSWNKRIVVALISVLGVELTGVIISVAMYYYA
;
A
#
# COMPACT_ATOMS: atom_id res chain seq x y z
N MET A 1 61.94 15.63 28.31
CA MET A 1 60.85 16.58 27.97
C MET A 1 60.14 16.23 26.65
N LEU A 2 60.84 15.95 25.54
CA LEU A 2 60.21 15.61 24.25
C LEU A 2 59.20 14.44 24.27
N LYS A 3 59.46 13.37 25.05
CA LYS A 3 58.60 12.18 25.09
C LYS A 3 57.22 12.46 25.70
N ASN A 4 57.12 13.38 26.66
CA ASN A 4 55.86 13.79 27.26
C ASN A 4 55.07 14.71 26.32
N TYR A 5 55.77 15.61 25.63
CA TYR A 5 55.15 16.47 24.61
C TYR A 5 54.56 15.67 23.44
N ARG A 6 55.26 14.63 22.97
CA ARG A 6 54.76 13.70 21.94
C ARG A 6 53.53 12.91 22.40
N LYS A 7 53.49 12.49 23.68
CA LYS A 7 52.31 11.82 24.25
C LYS A 7 51.11 12.77 24.37
N THR A 8 51.33 14.01 24.79
CA THR A 8 50.28 15.03 24.86
C THR A 8 49.74 15.37 23.47
N MET A 9 50.61 15.49 22.46
CA MET A 9 50.21 15.65 21.05
C MET A 9 49.40 14.47 20.54
N LEU A 10 49.84 13.23 20.80
CA LEU A 10 49.10 12.03 20.41
C LEU A 10 47.72 11.97 21.08
N LEU A 11 47.64 12.30 22.38
CA LEU A 11 46.37 12.36 23.11
C LEU A 11 45.44 13.45 22.57
N ALA A 12 45.98 14.61 22.21
CA ALA A 12 45.20 15.69 21.60
C ALA A 12 44.65 15.29 20.23
N VAL A 13 45.46 14.62 19.39
CA VAL A 13 45.01 14.11 18.09
C VAL A 13 43.90 13.07 18.28
N ILE A 14 44.08 12.10 19.17
CA ILE A 14 43.08 11.08 19.47
C ILE A 14 41.77 11.74 19.94
N PHE A 15 41.87 12.69 20.87
CA PHE A 15 40.71 13.43 21.39
C PHE A 15 39.96 14.18 20.29
N VAL A 16 40.67 14.85 19.38
CA VAL A 16 40.08 15.55 18.25
C VAL A 16 39.39 14.57 17.30
N THR A 17 40.02 13.44 16.94
CA THR A 17 39.37 12.42 16.11
C THR A 17 38.12 11.85 16.77
N VAL A 18 38.17 11.49 18.04
CA VAL A 18 36.99 10.98 18.76
C VAL A 18 35.88 12.03 18.77
N PHE A 19 36.22 13.30 19.03
CA PHE A 19 35.27 14.40 19.00
C PHE A 19 34.56 14.51 17.64
N PHE A 20 35.31 14.47 16.52
CA PHE A 20 34.74 14.47 15.16
C PHE A 20 33.90 13.23 14.83
N PHE A 21 34.28 12.04 15.32
CA PHE A 21 33.48 10.81 15.12
C PHE A 21 32.23 10.73 16.01
N THR A 22 32.16 11.53 17.08
CA THR A 22 31.00 11.55 18.00
C THR A 22 29.99 12.65 17.68
N PHE A 23 30.25 13.52 16.71
CA PHE A 23 29.19 14.41 16.23
C PHE A 23 28.14 13.56 15.51
N PRO A 24 26.87 13.57 15.95
CA PRO A 24 25.82 12.99 15.15
C PRO A 24 25.75 13.75 13.82
N ASP A 25 25.60 13.01 12.72
CA ASP A 25 25.25 13.64 11.44
C ASP A 25 24.02 14.52 11.66
N ALA A 26 24.07 15.77 11.17
CA ALA A 26 22.92 16.66 11.24
C ALA A 26 21.76 15.99 10.50
N ALA A 27 20.78 15.47 11.26
CA ALA A 27 19.56 14.89 10.71
C ALA A 27 18.68 16.03 10.21
N PHE A 28 18.90 16.46 8.97
CA PHE A 28 17.97 17.33 8.28
C PHE A 28 16.67 16.55 8.09
N ALA A 29 15.59 17.03 8.71
CA ALA A 29 14.27 16.51 8.42
C ALA A 29 13.96 16.83 6.96
N GLU A 30 14.03 15.80 6.11
CA GLU A 30 13.54 15.87 4.75
C GLU A 30 12.01 15.99 4.76
N ASP A 31 11.41 16.42 3.65
CA ASP A 31 9.97 16.64 3.56
C ASP A 31 9.18 15.35 3.91
N ILE A 32 7.99 15.49 4.50
CA ILE A 32 7.16 14.34 4.91
C ILE A 32 6.86 13.44 3.71
N ALA A 33 6.77 14.03 2.52
CA ALA A 33 6.58 13.33 1.25
C ALA A 33 7.70 12.32 0.93
N SER A 34 8.97 12.57 1.32
CA SER A 34 10.06 11.62 1.09
C SER A 34 10.16 10.55 2.19
N SER A 35 9.39 10.68 3.26
CA SER A 35 9.44 9.72 4.36
C SER A 35 9.03 8.31 3.90
N LYS A 36 9.70 7.30 4.47
CA LYS A 36 9.39 5.89 4.17
C LYS A 36 7.97 5.50 4.55
N ILE A 37 7.41 6.13 5.57
CA ILE A 37 6.03 5.87 6.02
C ILE A 37 5.04 6.40 4.98
N PHE A 38 5.25 7.62 4.48
CA PHE A 38 4.39 8.22 3.45
C PHE A 38 4.49 7.45 2.12
N THR A 39 5.69 7.26 1.59
CA THR A 39 5.88 6.53 0.33
C THR A 39 5.45 5.06 0.43
N GLY A 40 5.64 4.43 1.59
CA GLY A 40 5.19 3.07 1.86
C GLY A 40 3.66 2.94 1.94
N SER A 41 2.98 3.87 2.61
CA SER A 41 1.51 3.87 2.67
C SER A 41 0.90 4.15 1.30
N MET A 42 1.49 5.06 0.52
CA MET A 42 1.05 5.35 -0.85
C MET A 42 1.08 4.09 -1.72
N LYS A 43 2.18 3.34 -1.69
CA LYS A 43 2.31 2.07 -2.42
C LYS A 43 1.33 1.01 -1.93
N LEU A 44 1.10 0.92 -0.61
CA LEU A 44 0.13 -0.03 -0.04
C LEU A 44 -1.27 0.21 -0.60
N PHE A 45 -1.71 1.47 -0.69
CA PHE A 45 -3.02 1.79 -1.25
C PHE A 45 -3.09 1.54 -2.76
N GLU A 46 -2.02 1.83 -3.50
CA GLU A 46 -1.95 1.50 -4.94
C GLU A 46 -2.06 -0.01 -5.17
N ASP A 47 -1.31 -0.80 -4.40
CA ASP A 47 -1.34 -2.26 -4.48
C ASP A 47 -2.70 -2.81 -4.07
N LEU A 48 -3.33 -2.25 -3.03
CA LEU A 48 -4.69 -2.61 -2.63
C LEU A 48 -5.70 -2.31 -3.74
N GLY A 49 -5.62 -1.13 -4.38
CA GLY A 49 -6.48 -0.75 -5.49
C GLY A 49 -6.41 -1.77 -6.64
N LYS A 50 -5.18 -2.12 -7.06
CA LYS A 50 -4.95 -3.14 -8.10
C LYS A 50 -5.43 -4.53 -7.68
N ALA A 51 -5.16 -4.91 -6.43
CA ALA A 51 -5.59 -6.20 -5.90
C ALA A 51 -7.11 -6.34 -5.91
N LEU A 52 -7.86 -5.29 -5.54
CA LEU A 52 -9.32 -5.29 -5.59
C LEU A 52 -9.87 -5.47 -7.01
N MET A 53 -9.26 -4.80 -8.00
CA MET A 53 -9.66 -4.91 -9.41
C MET A 53 -9.42 -6.30 -10.01
N ILE A 54 -8.53 -7.10 -9.40
CA ILE A 54 -8.28 -8.49 -9.80
C ILE A 54 -9.12 -9.46 -8.96
N ALA A 55 -9.26 -9.20 -7.66
CA ALA A 55 -10.01 -10.06 -6.76
C ALA A 55 -11.52 -10.01 -7.05
N GLY A 56 -12.05 -8.84 -7.40
CA GLY A 56 -13.47 -8.63 -7.74
C GLY A 56 -13.98 -9.58 -8.82
N PRO A 57 -13.37 -9.65 -10.01
CA PRO A 57 -13.85 -10.49 -11.09
C PRO A 57 -13.51 -11.96 -10.83
N VAL A 58 -12.35 -12.26 -10.24
CA VAL A 58 -11.95 -13.64 -9.92
C VAL A 58 -12.93 -14.31 -8.95
N ALA A 59 -13.41 -13.58 -7.95
CA ALA A 59 -14.42 -14.10 -7.02
C ALA A 59 -15.85 -13.98 -7.57
N GLY A 60 -16.17 -12.88 -8.26
CA GLY A 60 -17.52 -12.53 -8.68
C GLY A 60 -18.02 -13.28 -9.91
N VAL A 61 -17.17 -13.47 -10.92
CA VAL A 61 -17.56 -14.11 -12.19
C VAL A 61 -18.02 -15.56 -12.00
N PRO A 62 -17.34 -16.42 -11.21
CA PRO A 62 -17.82 -17.78 -10.97
C PRO A 62 -19.18 -17.82 -10.27
N ILE A 63 -19.41 -16.92 -9.31
CA ILE A 63 -20.69 -16.82 -8.58
C ILE A 63 -21.81 -16.40 -9.53
N LEU A 64 -21.56 -15.39 -10.37
CA LEU A 64 -22.51 -14.94 -11.38
C LEU A 64 -22.81 -16.04 -12.40
N ALA A 65 -21.79 -16.76 -12.87
CA ALA A 65 -21.94 -17.90 -13.76
C ALA A 65 -22.87 -18.97 -13.15
N TYR A 66 -22.64 -19.34 -11.88
CA TYR A 66 -23.51 -20.27 -11.17
C TYR A 66 -24.95 -19.76 -11.06
N PHE A 67 -25.17 -18.49 -10.73
CA PHE A 67 -26.51 -17.92 -10.60
C PHE A 67 -27.26 -17.91 -11.94
N TRP A 68 -26.58 -17.61 -13.05
CA TRP A 68 -27.20 -17.69 -14.38
C TRP A 68 -27.59 -19.13 -14.75
N LEU A 69 -26.72 -20.11 -14.49
CA LEU A 69 -27.05 -21.52 -14.71
C LEU A 69 -28.25 -21.97 -13.87
N ARG A 70 -28.26 -21.60 -12.58
CA ARG A 70 -29.34 -22.01 -11.67
C ARG A 70 -30.67 -21.35 -12.01
N ARG A 71 -30.65 -20.09 -12.48
CA ARG A 71 -31.83 -19.40 -13.01
C ARG A 71 -32.40 -20.12 -14.24
N GLY A 72 -31.55 -20.56 -15.15
CA GLY A 72 -31.98 -21.25 -16.38
C GLY A 72 -32.72 -22.56 -16.12
N ALA A 73 -32.38 -23.26 -15.02
CA ALA A 73 -33.03 -24.49 -14.58
C ALA A 73 -34.19 -24.25 -13.59
N ALA A 74 -34.68 -23.01 -13.46
CA ALA A 74 -35.72 -22.65 -12.50
C ALA A 74 -37.04 -22.32 -13.20
N ASP A 75 -38.15 -22.64 -12.53
CA ASP A 75 -39.50 -22.36 -13.00
C ASP A 75 -39.80 -20.85 -12.93
N GLU A 76 -40.84 -20.37 -13.62
CA GLU A 76 -41.12 -18.93 -13.78
C GLU A 76 -41.16 -18.14 -12.45
N MET A 77 -41.71 -18.74 -11.39
CA MET A 77 -41.76 -18.12 -10.06
C MET A 77 -40.37 -17.97 -9.43
N ASP A 78 -39.51 -18.98 -9.58
CA ASP A 78 -38.17 -19.00 -9.00
C ASP A 78 -37.18 -18.12 -9.78
N GLN A 79 -37.38 -17.98 -11.10
CA GLN A 79 -36.58 -17.08 -11.92
C GLN A 79 -36.60 -15.65 -11.40
N LYS A 80 -37.73 -15.16 -10.87
CA LYS A 80 -37.83 -13.82 -10.28
C LYS A 80 -36.93 -13.64 -9.06
N SER A 81 -36.84 -14.66 -8.21
CA SER A 81 -35.96 -14.66 -7.04
C SER A 81 -34.49 -14.69 -7.45
N TRP A 82 -34.14 -15.56 -8.40
CA TRP A 82 -32.78 -15.64 -8.94
C TRP A 82 -32.36 -14.38 -9.67
N ASN A 83 -33.27 -13.69 -10.36
CA ASN A 83 -32.98 -12.39 -10.98
C ASN A 83 -32.55 -11.35 -9.97
N LYS A 84 -33.25 -11.26 -8.84
CA LYS A 84 -32.85 -10.35 -7.77
C LYS A 84 -31.45 -10.69 -7.24
N ARG A 85 -31.14 -11.98 -7.08
CA ARG A 85 -29.81 -12.45 -6.63
C ARG A 85 -28.70 -12.10 -7.63
N ILE A 86 -28.95 -12.30 -8.92
CA ILE A 86 -28.01 -11.93 -9.99
C ILE A 86 -27.76 -10.42 -10.00
N VAL A 87 -28.81 -9.60 -9.94
CA VAL A 87 -28.68 -8.13 -9.94
C VAL A 87 -27.90 -7.65 -8.73
N VAL A 88 -28.19 -8.19 -7.54
CA VAL A 88 -27.43 -7.85 -6.33
C VAL A 88 -25.96 -8.23 -6.48
N ALA A 89 -25.66 -9.45 -6.95
CA ALA A 89 -24.29 -9.89 -7.17
C ALA A 89 -23.55 -9.02 -8.20
N LEU A 90 -24.21 -8.61 -9.30
CA LEU A 90 -23.64 -7.69 -10.28
C LEU A 90 -23.27 -6.34 -9.64
N ILE A 91 -24.20 -5.75 -8.89
CA ILE A 91 -23.96 -4.47 -8.20
C ILE A 91 -22.83 -4.61 -7.17
N SER A 92 -22.75 -5.73 -6.46
CA SER A 92 -21.67 -5.98 -5.50
C SER A 92 -20.30 -6.06 -6.17
N VAL A 93 -20.17 -6.80 -7.28
CA VAL A 93 -18.90 -6.88 -8.03
C VAL A 93 -18.51 -5.51 -8.57
N LEU A 94 -19.46 -4.78 -9.17
CA LEU A 94 -19.22 -3.42 -9.64
C LEU A 94 -18.82 -2.47 -8.51
N GLY A 95 -19.44 -2.58 -7.33
CA GLY A 95 -19.08 -1.75 -6.18
C GLY A 95 -17.64 -1.97 -5.71
N VAL A 96 -17.17 -3.22 -5.73
CA VAL A 96 -15.77 -3.56 -5.41
C VAL A 96 -14.82 -2.96 -6.45
N GLU A 97 -15.11 -3.14 -7.75
CA GLU A 97 -14.30 -2.57 -8.84
C GLU A 97 -14.20 -1.04 -8.75
N LEU A 98 -15.34 -0.37 -8.55
CA LEU A 98 -15.39 1.08 -8.42
C LEU A 98 -14.55 1.57 -7.24
N THR A 99 -14.56 0.84 -6.12
CA THR A 99 -13.73 1.17 -4.96
C THR A 99 -12.25 1.06 -5.28
N GLY A 100 -11.82 0.00 -5.97
CA GLY A 100 -10.42 -0.16 -6.40
C GLY A 100 -9.95 0.94 -7.35
N VAL A 101 -10.81 1.36 -8.28
CA VAL A 101 -10.54 2.48 -9.20
C VAL A 101 -10.46 3.81 -8.45
N ILE A 102 -11.39 4.09 -7.53
CA ILE A 102 -11.38 5.33 -6.73
C ILE A 102 -10.09 5.45 -5.92
N ILE A 103 -9.65 4.37 -5.27
CA ILE A 103 -8.37 4.34 -4.56
C ILE A 103 -7.24 4.70 -5.52
N SER A 104 -7.14 4.01 -6.66
CA SER A 104 -6.08 4.23 -7.64
C SER A 104 -6.02 5.67 -8.16
N VAL A 105 -7.18 6.29 -8.43
CA VAL A 105 -7.28 7.69 -8.85
C VAL A 105 -6.88 8.65 -7.72
N ALA A 106 -7.33 8.39 -6.49
CA ALA A 106 -6.95 9.20 -5.34
C ALA A 106 -5.43 9.17 -5.13
N MET A 107 -4.80 8.00 -5.25
CA MET A 107 -3.35 7.87 -5.11
C MET A 107 -2.61 8.67 -6.18
N TYR A 108 -3.08 8.69 -7.43
CA TYR A 108 -2.46 9.47 -8.51
C TYR A 108 -2.44 10.98 -8.26
N TYR A 109 -3.40 11.51 -7.49
CA TYR A 109 -3.43 12.94 -7.14
C TYR A 109 -2.42 13.32 -6.06
N TYR A 110 -2.06 12.39 -5.18
CA TYR A 110 -1.14 12.60 -4.05
C TYR A 110 0.27 12.02 -4.29
N ALA A 111 0.47 11.29 -5.39
CA ALA A 111 1.75 10.75 -5.83
C ALA A 111 2.56 11.80 -6.61
#